data_AF-A6H1M0-F1
#
_entry.id   AF-A6H1M0-F1
#
_cell.length_a   1.000
_cell.length_b   1.000
_cell.length_c   1.000
_cell.angle_alpha   90.00
_cell.angle_beta   90.00
_cell.angle_gamma   90.00
#
_symmetry.space_group_name_H-M   'P 1'
#
loop_
_entity.id
_entity.type
_entity.pdbx_description
1 polymer ?
#
loop_
_entity_poly.entity_id
_entity_poly.type
_entity_poly.pdbx_seq_one_letter_code
_entity_poly.pdbx_strand_id
1 'polypeptide(L)'
;MNLTELKQTSLLTIENLKNFGIFPKENNLYDYKLELNFFGLTDVTEIFLRNFAKDILSFSNGNSGIILLGILEDEKTGDLNDIGLDAKNLELLNKLDLNLVSQKFEKIAKVCVSLDLQSFQSGTRKFYCLLIEKQNQVIIPINDFPDYKLKKGDIIHRLSSKNVIANSSTQDFNQFLQIKANEKNKEFMEIWSKLLPEMFDINPREVLIINPKNNKVYGFNGKDNILSSSDIEIDKSESGIFNIILSAISAGEIGKISDDEGKPLYKIVGEIKSLSSRDFITLSTLQTETLKRVNYKFTNVQLKTTMKHLGWVNNENFKVENPPENTLNPKHNNFIWVESLDTIKHVNKVVFSEEAIEKMVEIIDNQTLHKTIYKRNLELKK
;
A
#
# COMPACT_ATOMS: atom_id res chain seq x y z
N MET A 1 -0.90 4.61 -14.40
CA MET A 1 -2.14 3.97 -14.88
C MET A 1 -2.03 2.50 -14.60
N ASN A 2 -3.14 1.86 -14.28
CA ASN A 2 -3.21 0.40 -14.22
C ASN A 2 -3.31 -0.20 -15.63
N LEU A 3 -3.16 -1.52 -15.76
CA LEU A 3 -3.27 -2.18 -17.08
C LEU A 3 -4.61 -1.93 -17.77
N THR A 4 -5.72 -1.87 -17.04
CA THR A 4 -7.05 -1.65 -17.64
C THR A 4 -7.17 -0.27 -18.28
N GLU A 5 -6.68 0.77 -17.61
CA GLU A 5 -6.60 2.14 -18.14
C GLU A 5 -5.67 2.23 -19.34
N LEU A 6 -4.52 1.54 -19.29
CA LEU A 6 -3.59 1.47 -20.43
C LEU A 6 -4.22 0.79 -21.64
N LYS A 7 -5.00 -0.26 -21.44
CA LYS A 7 -5.75 -0.94 -22.51
C LYS A 7 -6.77 -0.04 -23.18
N GLN A 8 -7.53 0.73 -22.40
CA GLN A 8 -8.50 1.67 -22.95
C GLN A 8 -7.79 2.78 -23.74
N THR A 9 -6.69 3.30 -23.19
CA THR A 9 -5.86 4.34 -23.81
C THR A 9 -5.22 3.83 -25.11
N SER A 10 -4.70 2.60 -25.11
CA SER A 10 -4.07 2.00 -26.28
C SER A 10 -5.09 1.74 -27.40
N LEU A 11 -6.30 1.30 -27.07
CA LEU A 11 -7.37 1.09 -28.06
C LEU A 11 -7.74 2.40 -28.77
N LEU A 12 -7.95 3.48 -28.02
CA LEU A 12 -8.22 4.80 -28.59
C LEU A 12 -7.08 5.28 -29.50
N THR A 13 -5.84 5.09 -29.07
CA THR A 13 -4.67 5.43 -29.88
C THR A 13 -4.60 4.59 -31.16
N ILE A 14 -4.84 3.28 -31.06
CA ILE A 14 -4.85 2.38 -32.22
C ILE A 14 -5.97 2.76 -33.20
N GLU A 15 -7.16 3.13 -32.72
CA GLU A 15 -8.25 3.63 -33.58
C GLU A 15 -7.87 4.92 -34.29
N ASN A 16 -7.26 5.87 -33.57
CA ASN A 16 -6.81 7.15 -34.16
C ASN A 16 -5.73 6.94 -35.22
N LEU A 17 -4.80 6.01 -34.97
CA LEU A 17 -3.77 5.61 -35.93
C LEU A 17 -4.40 5.02 -37.20
N LYS A 18 -5.36 4.08 -37.05
CA LYS A 18 -5.99 3.40 -38.19
C LYS A 18 -6.88 4.32 -39.02
N ASN A 19 -7.68 5.16 -38.36
CA ASN A 19 -8.74 5.91 -39.02
C ASN A 19 -8.28 7.28 -39.49
N PHE A 20 -7.30 7.88 -38.80
CA PHE A 20 -6.88 9.26 -39.06
C PHE A 20 -5.38 9.40 -39.32
N GLY A 21 -4.58 8.34 -39.14
CA GLY A 21 -3.11 8.42 -39.27
C GLY A 21 -2.48 9.35 -38.24
N ILE A 22 -3.14 9.58 -37.10
CA ILE A 22 -2.66 10.50 -36.07
C ILE A 22 -1.84 9.73 -35.04
N PHE A 23 -0.55 10.04 -34.97
CA PHE A 23 0.35 9.51 -33.97
C PHE A 23 0.48 10.47 -32.78
N PRO A 24 0.31 10.00 -31.53
CA PRO A 24 0.71 10.78 -30.37
C PRO A 24 2.20 11.14 -30.46
N LYS A 25 2.58 12.37 -30.14
CA LYS A 25 4.01 12.70 -30.01
C LYS A 25 4.64 11.86 -28.90
N GLU A 26 5.88 11.43 -29.09
CA GLU A 26 6.65 10.72 -28.06
C GLU A 26 6.67 11.55 -26.77
N ASN A 27 6.39 10.90 -25.64
CA ASN A 27 6.31 11.57 -24.35
C ASN A 27 6.62 10.59 -23.20
N ASN A 28 6.30 10.96 -21.97
CA ASN A 28 6.54 10.10 -20.81
C ASN A 28 5.60 8.88 -20.74
N LEU A 29 4.59 8.80 -21.61
CA LEU A 29 3.64 7.69 -21.73
C LEU A 29 3.88 6.87 -23.01
N TYR A 30 4.18 7.52 -24.14
CA TYR A 30 4.37 6.86 -25.42
C TYR A 30 5.84 6.76 -25.83
N ASP A 31 6.21 5.60 -26.36
CA ASP A 31 7.49 5.33 -27.02
C ASP A 31 7.26 4.51 -28.30
N TYR A 32 8.17 4.63 -29.27
CA TYR A 32 8.05 4.06 -30.60
C TYR A 32 9.29 3.27 -30.98
N LYS A 33 9.12 2.04 -31.47
CA LYS A 33 10.23 1.24 -31.97
C LYS A 33 9.84 0.55 -33.28
N LEU A 34 10.76 0.52 -34.24
CA LEU A 34 10.51 -0.17 -35.50
C LEU A 34 10.67 -1.69 -35.34
N GLU A 35 11.80 -2.13 -34.79
CA GLU A 35 12.18 -3.54 -34.72
C GLU A 35 12.96 -3.88 -33.45
N LEU A 36 13.01 -5.17 -33.11
CA LEU A 36 13.78 -5.71 -32.01
C LEU A 36 15.21 -6.02 -32.45
N ASN A 37 16.17 -5.78 -31.57
CA ASN A 37 17.55 -6.19 -31.78
C ASN A 37 17.74 -7.68 -31.42
N PHE A 38 18.13 -8.50 -32.41
CA PHE A 38 18.39 -9.93 -32.29
C PHE A 38 19.87 -10.32 -32.18
N PHE A 39 20.81 -9.38 -32.23
CA PHE A 39 22.25 -9.64 -32.29
C PHE A 39 22.72 -10.71 -31.28
N GLY A 40 23.27 -11.83 -31.74
CA GLY A 40 23.87 -12.86 -30.87
C GLY A 40 22.94 -13.58 -29.88
N LEU A 41 21.61 -13.46 -30.00
CA LEU A 41 20.65 -14.14 -29.12
C LEU A 41 19.61 -14.94 -29.93
N THR A 42 19.19 -16.07 -29.37
CA THR A 42 18.14 -16.94 -29.92
C THR A 42 16.98 -17.16 -28.96
N ASP A 43 17.18 -16.97 -27.65
CA ASP A 43 16.13 -17.08 -26.65
C ASP A 43 15.15 -15.90 -26.75
N VAL A 44 13.87 -16.22 -26.91
CA VAL A 44 12.77 -15.26 -27.10
C VAL A 44 12.70 -14.26 -25.93
N THR A 45 12.77 -14.76 -24.70
CA THR A 45 12.67 -13.93 -23.49
C THR A 45 13.91 -13.04 -23.31
N GLU A 46 15.12 -13.55 -23.57
CA GLU A 46 16.35 -12.75 -23.54
C GLU A 46 16.37 -11.63 -24.58
N ILE A 47 15.94 -11.92 -25.81
CA ILE A 47 15.84 -10.91 -26.86
C ILE A 47 14.84 -9.83 -26.44
N PHE A 48 13.68 -10.21 -25.90
CA PHE A 48 12.69 -9.27 -25.41
C PHE A 48 13.27 -8.38 -24.28
N LEU A 49 13.86 -8.98 -23.26
CA LEU A 49 14.43 -8.25 -22.12
C LEU A 49 15.58 -7.34 -22.54
N ARG A 50 16.43 -7.75 -23.48
CA ARG A 50 17.48 -6.85 -24.00
C ARG A 50 16.91 -5.58 -24.62
N ASN A 51 15.78 -5.69 -25.30
CA ASN A 51 15.17 -4.55 -25.98
C ASN A 51 14.35 -3.66 -25.05
N PHE A 52 13.81 -4.21 -23.96
CA PHE A 52 12.80 -3.53 -23.15
C PHE A 52 13.08 -3.47 -21.65
N ALA A 53 14.04 -4.20 -21.07
CA ALA A 53 14.20 -4.25 -19.62
C ALA A 53 14.44 -2.86 -19.00
N LYS A 54 15.23 -2.02 -19.68
CA LYS A 54 15.45 -0.63 -19.26
C LYS A 54 14.20 0.24 -19.39
N ASP A 55 13.41 0.05 -20.46
CA ASP A 55 12.15 0.78 -20.66
C ASP A 55 11.10 0.33 -19.64
N ILE A 56 10.99 -0.97 -19.37
CA ILE A 56 10.09 -1.54 -18.37
C ILE A 56 10.40 -0.93 -17.00
N LEU A 57 11.67 -0.88 -16.56
CA LEU A 57 12.04 -0.19 -15.33
C LEU A 57 11.65 1.30 -15.36
N SER A 58 12.00 1.99 -16.45
CA SER A 58 11.78 3.42 -16.60
C SER A 58 10.30 3.80 -16.53
N PHE A 59 9.43 3.07 -17.24
CA PHE A 59 7.99 3.27 -17.25
C PHE A 59 7.31 2.80 -15.96
N SER A 60 7.76 1.68 -15.38
CA SER A 60 7.25 1.19 -14.09
C SER A 60 7.51 2.20 -12.97
N ASN A 61 8.72 2.79 -12.95
CA ASN A 61 9.09 3.87 -12.04
C ASN A 61 8.57 5.24 -12.47
N GLY A 62 7.92 5.36 -13.63
CA GLY A 62 7.35 6.60 -14.16
C GLY A 62 5.83 6.64 -13.99
N ASN A 63 5.16 7.11 -15.04
CA ASN A 63 3.70 7.20 -15.12
C ASN A 63 3.11 6.12 -16.02
N SER A 64 3.57 4.86 -15.89
CA SER A 64 3.28 3.75 -16.83
C SER A 64 3.71 4.05 -18.27
N GLY A 65 3.63 3.06 -19.16
CA GLY A 65 4.11 3.20 -20.54
C GLY A 65 3.32 2.40 -21.57
N ILE A 66 3.31 2.93 -22.80
CA ILE A 66 2.81 2.31 -24.02
C ILE A 66 3.93 2.38 -25.05
N ILE A 67 4.45 1.24 -25.47
CA ILE A 67 5.46 1.15 -26.54
C ILE A 67 4.81 0.55 -27.78
N LEU A 68 4.78 1.33 -28.86
CA LEU A 68 4.24 0.89 -30.15
C LEU A 68 5.37 0.36 -31.04
N LEU A 69 5.21 -0.89 -31.48
CA LEU A 69 6.18 -1.65 -32.28
C LEU A 69 5.76 -1.71 -33.75
N GLY A 70 6.73 -1.48 -34.63
CA GLY A 70 6.54 -1.38 -36.08
C GLY A 70 6.41 0.07 -36.59
N ILE A 71 6.72 1.06 -35.74
CA ILE A 71 6.66 2.48 -36.10
C ILE A 71 8.09 3.03 -36.15
N LEU A 72 8.45 3.66 -37.27
CA LEU A 72 9.73 4.33 -37.45
C LEU A 72 9.57 5.81 -37.12
N GLU A 73 10.38 6.29 -36.20
CA GLU A 73 10.52 7.73 -35.93
C GLU A 73 11.69 8.30 -36.74
N ASP A 74 11.46 9.41 -37.43
CA ASP A 74 12.55 10.22 -37.99
C ASP A 74 13.14 11.08 -36.88
N GLU A 75 14.37 10.75 -36.44
CA GLU A 75 15.05 11.44 -35.35
C GLU A 75 15.25 12.96 -35.59
N LYS A 76 15.17 13.44 -36.84
CA LYS A 76 15.37 14.86 -37.18
C LYS A 76 14.08 15.65 -37.14
N THR A 77 12.97 15.06 -37.59
CA THR A 77 11.69 15.77 -37.70
C THR A 77 10.71 15.40 -36.58
N GLY A 78 10.92 14.25 -35.92
CA GLY A 78 9.97 13.65 -34.98
C GLY A 78 8.73 13.07 -35.69
N ASP A 79 8.79 12.91 -37.02
CA ASP A 79 7.69 12.32 -37.78
C ASP A 79 7.65 10.80 -37.60
N LEU A 80 6.45 10.27 -37.51
CA LEU A 80 6.20 8.85 -37.25
C LEU A 80 5.61 8.17 -38.49
N ASN A 81 6.25 7.08 -38.91
CA ASN A 81 5.89 6.30 -40.09
C ASN A 81 5.50 4.87 -39.69
N ASP A 82 4.31 4.43 -40.11
CA ASP A 82 3.77 3.11 -39.78
C ASP A 82 4.30 2.01 -40.72
N ILE A 83 5.56 1.60 -40.58
CA ILE A 83 6.18 0.61 -41.48
C ILE A 83 5.60 -0.81 -41.29
N GLY A 84 5.32 -1.19 -40.04
CA GLY A 84 4.94 -2.55 -39.64
C GLY A 84 6.15 -3.41 -39.26
N LEU A 85 5.87 -4.49 -38.54
CA LEU A 85 6.87 -5.47 -38.11
C LEU A 85 7.14 -6.51 -39.19
N ASP A 86 8.40 -6.90 -39.33
CA ASP A 86 8.80 -8.00 -40.21
C ASP A 86 8.41 -9.39 -39.64
N ALA A 87 8.57 -10.43 -40.46
CA ALA A 87 8.20 -11.79 -40.07
C ALA A 87 8.97 -12.29 -38.83
N LYS A 88 10.24 -11.88 -38.67
CA LYS A 88 11.11 -12.34 -37.59
C LYS A 88 10.67 -11.75 -36.25
N ASN A 89 10.35 -10.46 -36.22
CA ASN A 89 9.80 -9.78 -35.05
C ASN A 89 8.44 -10.36 -34.67
N LEU A 90 7.55 -10.58 -35.65
CA LEU A 90 6.24 -11.18 -35.42
C LEU A 90 6.35 -12.60 -34.86
N GLU A 91 7.25 -13.42 -35.40
CA GLU A 91 7.46 -14.79 -34.91
C GLU A 91 7.92 -14.80 -33.44
N LEU A 92 8.83 -13.91 -33.08
CA LEU A 92 9.29 -13.76 -31.69
C LEU A 92 8.15 -13.34 -30.76
N LEU A 93 7.44 -12.26 -31.11
CA LEU A 93 6.39 -11.70 -30.25
C LEU A 93 5.20 -12.66 -30.10
N ASN A 94 4.87 -13.45 -31.13
CA ASN A 94 3.85 -14.49 -31.05
C ASN A 94 4.23 -15.65 -30.11
N LYS A 95 5.54 -15.92 -29.94
CA LYS A 95 6.06 -16.99 -29.06
C LYS A 95 6.36 -16.50 -27.65
N LEU A 96 6.26 -15.21 -27.39
CA LEU A 96 6.64 -14.61 -26.10
C LEU A 96 5.64 -15.03 -25.02
N ASP A 97 6.16 -15.65 -23.97
CA ASP A 97 5.43 -15.86 -22.72
C ASP A 97 5.75 -14.74 -21.73
N LEU A 98 4.78 -13.85 -21.50
CA LEU A 98 4.93 -12.74 -20.55
C LEU A 98 5.11 -13.22 -19.11
N ASN A 99 4.64 -14.41 -18.74
CA ASN A 99 4.88 -14.94 -17.39
C ASN A 99 6.37 -15.25 -17.18
N LEU A 100 7.04 -15.82 -18.19
CA LEU A 100 8.49 -16.05 -18.15
C LEU A 100 9.27 -14.73 -18.12
N VAL A 101 8.79 -13.70 -18.83
CA VAL A 101 9.34 -12.34 -18.76
C VAL A 101 9.24 -11.82 -17.33
N SER A 102 8.04 -11.85 -16.72
CA SER A 102 7.83 -11.37 -15.35
C SER A 102 8.66 -12.14 -14.32
N GLN A 103 8.81 -13.46 -14.45
CA GLN A 103 9.67 -14.27 -13.59
C GLN A 103 11.16 -13.92 -13.74
N LYS A 104 11.65 -13.69 -14.97
CA LYS A 104 13.03 -13.22 -15.17
C LYS A 104 13.20 -11.82 -14.60
N PHE A 105 12.19 -10.95 -14.74
CA PHE A 105 12.23 -9.60 -14.21
C PHE A 105 12.22 -9.56 -12.67
N GLU A 106 11.51 -10.49 -12.02
CA GLU A 106 11.57 -10.66 -10.56
C GLU A 106 13.01 -10.98 -10.10
N LYS A 107 13.80 -11.71 -10.90
CA LYS A 107 15.23 -11.92 -10.60
C LYS A 107 16.08 -10.65 -10.79
N ILE A 108 15.64 -9.73 -11.66
CA ILE A 108 16.33 -8.45 -11.90
C ILE A 108 16.07 -7.49 -10.73
N ALA A 109 14.83 -7.42 -10.23
CA ALA A 109 14.44 -6.33 -9.33
C ALA A 109 13.62 -6.75 -8.08
N LYS A 110 13.45 -8.06 -7.83
CA LYS A 110 12.63 -8.65 -6.74
C LYS A 110 11.16 -8.25 -6.71
N VAL A 111 10.67 -7.66 -7.79
CA VAL A 111 9.28 -7.24 -7.94
C VAL A 111 8.78 -7.76 -9.28
N CYS A 112 7.60 -8.38 -9.27
CA CYS A 112 6.91 -8.77 -10.49
C CYS A 112 6.37 -7.54 -11.20
N VAL A 113 6.67 -7.41 -12.49
CA VAL A 113 6.08 -6.39 -13.35
C VAL A 113 4.83 -6.93 -14.04
N SER A 114 3.81 -6.09 -14.11
CA SER A 114 2.60 -6.33 -14.88
C SER A 114 2.77 -5.75 -16.29
N LEU A 115 2.74 -6.63 -17.28
CA LEU A 115 2.90 -6.31 -18.69
C LEU A 115 1.72 -6.87 -19.47
N ASP A 116 1.34 -6.19 -20.55
CA ASP A 116 0.42 -6.73 -21.55
C ASP A 116 0.96 -6.46 -22.95
N LEU A 117 0.71 -7.37 -23.88
CA LEU A 117 1.23 -7.28 -25.24
C LEU A 117 0.09 -7.53 -26.23
N GLN A 118 -0.23 -6.53 -27.04
CA GLN A 118 -1.39 -6.54 -27.92
C GLN A 118 -0.98 -6.41 -29.37
N SER A 119 -1.42 -7.33 -30.22
CA SER A 119 -1.25 -7.20 -31.66
C SER A 119 -2.36 -6.34 -32.27
N PHE A 120 -2.03 -5.52 -33.27
CA PHE A 120 -3.03 -4.87 -34.12
C PHE A 120 -2.55 -4.79 -35.58
N GLN A 121 -3.47 -4.47 -36.49
CA GLN A 121 -3.20 -4.43 -37.92
C GLN A 121 -3.76 -3.14 -38.54
N SER A 122 -2.97 -2.50 -39.39
CA SER A 122 -3.39 -1.36 -40.24
C SER A 122 -3.10 -1.71 -41.71
N GLY A 123 -4.15 -1.86 -42.51
CA GLY A 123 -4.04 -2.44 -43.85
C GLY A 123 -3.48 -3.87 -43.78
N THR A 124 -2.37 -4.14 -44.46
CA THR A 124 -1.66 -5.44 -44.44
C THR A 124 -0.53 -5.51 -43.41
N ARG A 125 -0.20 -4.39 -42.77
CA ARG A 125 0.94 -4.26 -41.85
C ARG A 125 0.51 -4.63 -40.43
N LYS A 126 1.34 -5.43 -39.74
CA LYS A 126 1.10 -5.89 -38.38
C LYS A 126 2.00 -5.15 -37.40
N PHE A 127 1.45 -4.85 -36.24
CA PHE A 127 2.08 -4.06 -35.20
C PHE A 127 1.81 -4.71 -33.85
N TYR A 128 2.58 -4.29 -32.85
CA TYR A 128 2.39 -4.69 -31.47
C TYR A 128 2.39 -3.47 -30.55
N CYS A 129 1.70 -3.59 -29.43
CA CYS A 129 1.61 -2.57 -28.40
C CYS A 129 1.96 -3.22 -27.07
N LEU A 130 3.10 -2.81 -26.49
CA LEU A 130 3.54 -3.26 -25.16
C LEU A 130 3.05 -2.25 -24.12
N LEU A 131 2.22 -2.72 -23.19
CA LEU A 131 1.70 -1.95 -22.07
C LEU A 131 2.50 -2.30 -20.81
N ILE A 132 2.97 -1.27 -20.11
CA ILE A 132 3.79 -1.40 -18.91
C ILE A 132 3.08 -0.68 -17.77
N GLU A 133 2.66 -1.43 -16.76
CA GLU A 133 1.96 -0.87 -15.61
C GLU A 133 2.90 -0.07 -14.70
N LYS A 134 2.38 1.02 -14.12
CA LYS A 134 3.09 1.77 -13.09
C LYS A 134 3.20 0.91 -11.84
N GLN A 135 4.33 0.97 -11.16
CA GLN A 135 4.55 0.29 -9.90
C GLN A 135 4.42 1.28 -8.74
N ASN A 136 3.79 0.83 -7.66
CA ASN A 136 3.52 1.68 -6.49
C ASN A 136 4.81 2.01 -5.72
N GLN A 137 5.80 1.14 -5.81
CA GLN A 137 7.11 1.28 -5.20
C GLN A 137 8.16 1.51 -6.28
N VAL A 138 9.25 2.19 -5.92
CA VAL A 138 10.39 2.37 -6.82
C VAL A 138 11.15 1.06 -6.92
N ILE A 139 11.31 0.59 -8.15
CA ILE A 139 11.96 -0.67 -8.50
C ILE A 139 13.39 -0.39 -8.97
N ILE A 140 14.35 -1.17 -8.46
CA ILE A 140 15.77 -1.03 -8.78
C ILE A 140 16.40 -2.39 -9.12
N PRO A 141 17.40 -2.45 -10.03
CA PRO A 141 18.15 -3.69 -10.27
C PRO A 141 18.94 -4.12 -9.03
N ILE A 142 18.85 -5.41 -8.67
CA ILE A 142 19.56 -5.95 -7.49
C ILE A 142 21.01 -6.35 -7.78
N ASN A 143 21.35 -6.56 -9.05
CA ASN A 143 22.65 -6.94 -9.57
C ASN A 143 22.93 -6.19 -10.87
N ASP A 144 24.17 -6.28 -11.36
CA ASP A 144 24.53 -5.78 -12.68
C ASP A 144 24.04 -6.75 -13.77
N PHE A 145 23.37 -6.21 -14.79
CA PHE A 145 22.93 -6.96 -15.97
C PHE A 145 23.43 -6.22 -17.24
N PRO A 146 24.69 -6.45 -17.64
CA PRO A 146 25.32 -5.75 -18.76
C PRO A 146 24.55 -5.92 -20.08
N ASP A 147 24.01 -7.12 -20.33
CA ASP A 147 23.25 -7.45 -21.54
C ASP A 147 21.98 -6.61 -21.68
N TYR A 148 21.45 -6.12 -20.57
CA TYR A 148 20.26 -5.27 -20.51
C TYR A 148 20.60 -3.79 -20.27
N LYS A 149 21.89 -3.45 -20.19
CA LYS A 149 22.40 -2.10 -19.84
C LYS A 149 21.86 -1.62 -18.48
N LEU A 150 21.76 -2.52 -17.51
CA LEU A 150 21.31 -2.22 -16.14
C LEU A 150 22.46 -2.38 -15.16
N LYS A 151 22.61 -1.43 -14.24
CA LYS A 151 23.54 -1.54 -13.11
C LYS A 151 22.79 -1.66 -11.80
N LYS A 152 23.42 -2.34 -10.85
CA LYS A 152 22.89 -2.51 -9.50
C LYS A 152 22.63 -1.16 -8.85
N GLY A 153 21.40 -0.98 -8.36
CA GLY A 153 21.00 0.22 -7.61
C GLY A 153 20.67 1.45 -8.45
N ASP A 154 20.73 1.38 -9.78
CA ASP A 154 20.28 2.48 -10.64
C ASP A 154 18.76 2.69 -10.49
N ILE A 155 18.36 3.92 -10.19
CA ILE A 155 16.96 4.34 -10.18
C ILE A 155 16.64 4.90 -11.56
N ILE A 156 16.11 4.05 -12.44
CA ILE A 156 15.80 4.43 -13.82
C ILE A 156 14.33 4.84 -13.89
N HIS A 157 14.03 6.05 -14.36
CA HIS A 157 12.66 6.53 -14.55
C HIS A 157 12.51 7.29 -15.86
N ARG A 158 11.26 7.49 -16.31
CA ARG A 158 10.95 8.20 -17.55
C ARG A 158 10.86 9.70 -17.26
N LEU A 159 11.66 10.51 -17.97
CA LEU A 159 11.63 11.97 -17.89
C LEU A 159 11.94 12.56 -19.27
N SER A 160 11.09 13.49 -19.71
CA SER A 160 11.19 14.16 -21.02
C SER A 160 11.39 13.17 -22.17
N SER A 161 10.54 12.12 -22.22
CA SER A 161 10.58 11.05 -23.23
C SER A 161 11.87 10.22 -23.22
N LYS A 162 12.66 10.25 -22.14
CA LYS A 162 13.92 9.52 -22.06
C LYS A 162 14.03 8.71 -20.78
N ASN A 163 14.82 7.65 -20.85
CA ASN A 163 15.18 6.85 -19.68
C ASN A 163 16.35 7.51 -18.97
N VAL A 164 16.08 8.12 -17.82
CA VAL A 164 17.06 8.86 -17.01
C VAL A 164 17.36 8.09 -15.73
N ILE A 165 18.60 8.19 -15.26
CA ILE A 165 19.05 7.63 -13.97
C ILE A 165 18.92 8.76 -12.94
N ALA A 166 18.07 8.59 -11.93
CA ALA A 166 17.79 9.60 -10.93
C ALA A 166 18.92 9.77 -9.91
N ASN A 167 19.70 8.72 -9.64
CA ASN A 167 20.77 8.73 -8.63
C ASN A 167 22.17 8.97 -9.21
N SER A 168 22.28 9.63 -10.36
CA SER A 168 23.56 10.08 -10.92
C SER A 168 24.16 11.25 -10.13
N SER A 169 23.32 12.12 -9.56
CA SER A 169 23.74 13.26 -8.76
C SER A 169 22.71 13.59 -7.67
N THR A 170 23.10 14.37 -6.67
CA THR A 170 22.19 14.84 -5.62
C THR A 170 21.05 15.69 -6.20
N GLN A 171 21.33 16.48 -7.24
CA GLN A 171 20.32 17.32 -7.88
C GLN A 171 19.27 16.48 -8.59
N ASP A 172 19.69 15.50 -9.39
CA ASP A 172 18.80 14.59 -10.11
C ASP A 172 17.95 13.78 -9.11
N PHE A 173 18.55 13.35 -8.01
CA PHE A 173 17.87 12.56 -7.01
C PHE A 173 16.81 13.38 -6.26
N ASN A 174 17.13 14.63 -5.89
CA ASN A 174 16.16 15.52 -5.27
C ASN A 174 15.00 15.86 -6.22
N GLN A 175 15.28 16.06 -7.51
CA GLN A 175 14.23 16.26 -8.52
C GLN A 175 13.33 15.03 -8.62
N PHE A 176 13.89 13.83 -8.64
CA PHE A 176 13.13 12.59 -8.63
C PHE A 176 12.25 12.45 -7.38
N LEU A 177 12.78 12.76 -6.19
CA LEU A 177 12.00 12.74 -4.95
C LEU A 177 10.84 13.74 -4.99
N GLN A 178 11.04 14.94 -5.54
CA GLN A 178 9.97 15.92 -5.74
C GLN A 178 8.89 15.41 -6.69
N ILE A 179 9.28 14.78 -7.80
CA ILE A 179 8.33 14.15 -8.74
C ILE A 179 7.50 13.09 -8.01
N LYS A 180 8.14 12.20 -7.22
CA LYS A 180 7.44 11.16 -6.46
C LYS A 180 6.52 11.70 -5.37
N ALA A 181 6.94 12.74 -4.66
CA ALA A 181 6.10 13.43 -3.70
C ALA A 181 4.86 14.04 -4.38
N ASN A 182 5.03 14.66 -5.56
CA ASN A 182 3.94 15.24 -6.33
C ASN A 182 2.98 14.18 -6.88
N GLU A 183 3.48 13.04 -7.35
CA GLU A 183 2.65 11.90 -7.76
C GLU A 183 1.77 11.41 -6.60
N LYS A 184 2.35 11.20 -5.42
CA LYS A 184 1.61 10.76 -4.23
C LYS A 184 0.58 11.78 -3.78
N ASN A 185 0.92 13.07 -3.84
CA ASN A 185 -0.03 14.14 -3.58
C ASN A 185 -1.20 14.11 -4.57
N LYS A 186 -0.95 13.87 -5.86
CA LYS A 186 -2.01 13.79 -6.87
C LYS A 186 -2.91 12.57 -6.62
N GLU A 187 -2.33 11.39 -6.39
CA GLU A 187 -3.06 10.17 -6.03
C GLU A 187 -3.95 10.42 -4.79
N PHE A 188 -3.41 11.09 -3.78
CA PHE A 188 -4.16 11.50 -2.59
C PHE A 188 -5.32 12.44 -2.94
N MET A 189 -5.11 13.47 -3.76
CA MET A 189 -6.16 14.42 -4.18
C MET A 189 -7.26 13.75 -5.04
N GLU A 190 -6.91 12.76 -5.86
CA GLU A 190 -7.88 11.97 -6.63
C GLU A 190 -8.73 11.09 -5.72
N ILE A 191 -8.12 10.42 -4.73
CA ILE A 191 -8.85 9.67 -3.72
C ILE A 191 -9.74 10.61 -2.91
N TRP A 192 -9.21 11.77 -2.51
CA TRP A 192 -9.92 12.81 -1.77
C TRP A 192 -11.18 13.28 -2.49
N SER A 193 -11.06 13.68 -3.76
CA SER A 193 -12.18 14.19 -4.54
C SER A 193 -13.27 13.14 -4.79
N LYS A 194 -12.90 11.85 -4.89
CA LYS A 194 -13.88 10.75 -4.99
C LYS A 194 -14.63 10.49 -3.68
N LEU A 195 -13.96 10.62 -2.54
CA LEU A 195 -14.54 10.29 -1.24
C LEU A 195 -15.34 11.43 -0.63
N LEU A 196 -14.87 12.67 -0.82
CA LEU A 196 -15.45 13.86 -0.21
C LEU A 196 -15.74 14.92 -1.29
N PRO A 197 -16.63 14.61 -2.25
CA PRO A 197 -16.97 15.55 -3.33
C PRO A 197 -17.57 16.85 -2.80
N GLU A 198 -18.24 16.83 -1.65
CA GLU A 198 -18.79 18.00 -0.97
C GLU A 198 -17.72 18.92 -0.36
N MET A 199 -16.48 18.44 -0.22
CA MET A 199 -15.33 19.19 0.31
C MET A 199 -14.30 19.53 -0.79
N PHE A 200 -14.71 19.51 -2.07
CA PHE A 200 -13.83 19.77 -3.21
C PHE A 200 -13.16 21.17 -3.13
N ASP A 201 -13.84 22.15 -2.56
CA ASP A 201 -13.32 23.52 -2.41
C ASP A 201 -12.25 23.65 -1.31
N ILE A 202 -12.03 22.61 -0.51
CA ILE A 202 -11.08 22.63 0.60
C ILE A 202 -9.82 21.91 0.14
N ASN A 203 -8.74 22.69 0.00
CA ASN A 203 -7.41 22.16 -0.17
C ASN A 203 -7.04 21.39 1.12
N PRO A 204 -6.83 20.06 1.09
CA PRO A 204 -6.49 19.31 2.29
C PRO A 204 -5.14 19.78 2.90
N ARG A 205 -4.32 20.51 2.12
CA ARG A 205 -3.12 21.21 2.60
C ARG A 205 -3.41 22.48 3.42
N GLU A 206 -4.66 22.86 3.66
CA GLU A 206 -5.01 24.10 4.39
C GLU A 206 -5.59 23.86 5.79
N VAL A 207 -5.41 22.63 6.32
CA VAL A 207 -5.88 22.10 7.62
C VAL A 207 -7.18 21.33 7.48
N LEU A 208 -7.04 20.02 7.66
CA LEU A 208 -8.14 19.08 7.74
C LEU A 208 -8.15 18.41 9.13
N ILE A 209 -9.28 18.50 9.84
CA ILE A 209 -9.51 17.76 11.08
C ILE A 209 -10.53 16.68 10.78
N ILE A 210 -10.11 15.42 10.85
CA ILE A 210 -11.04 14.30 10.85
C ILE A 210 -11.44 14.04 12.30
N ASN A 211 -12.74 14.05 12.58
CA ASN A 211 -13.32 13.59 13.83
C ASN A 211 -14.06 12.26 13.63
N PRO A 212 -13.39 11.12 13.83
CA PRO A 212 -13.98 9.81 13.63
C PRO A 212 -15.02 9.44 14.69
N LYS A 213 -15.06 10.15 15.84
CA LYS A 213 -16.11 9.93 16.86
C LYS A 213 -17.46 10.46 16.40
N ASN A 214 -17.44 11.57 15.66
CA ASN A 214 -18.65 12.26 15.22
C ASN A 214 -18.96 12.00 13.74
N ASN A 215 -18.18 11.15 13.05
CA ASN A 215 -18.29 10.96 11.60
C ASN A 215 -18.23 12.29 10.83
N LYS A 216 -17.35 13.20 11.26
CA LYS A 216 -17.25 14.54 10.66
C LYS A 216 -15.84 14.81 10.17
N VAL A 217 -15.74 15.47 9.02
CA VAL A 217 -14.51 16.09 8.56
C VAL A 217 -14.69 17.59 8.60
N TYR A 218 -13.72 18.27 9.17
CA TYR A 218 -13.62 19.72 9.16
C TYR A 218 -12.49 20.10 8.21
N GLY A 219 -12.73 21.05 7.32
CA GLY A 219 -11.72 21.60 6.45
C GLY A 219 -11.74 23.11 6.54
N PHE A 220 -10.57 23.70 6.74
CA PHE A 220 -10.41 25.15 6.71
C PHE A 220 -10.06 25.59 5.29
N ASN A 221 -10.85 26.50 4.73
CA ASN A 221 -10.57 27.13 3.45
C ASN A 221 -9.82 28.44 3.71
N GLY A 222 -8.54 28.51 3.31
CA GLY A 222 -7.70 29.68 3.53
C GLY A 222 -8.04 30.89 2.65
N LYS A 223 -8.77 30.70 1.54
CA LYS A 223 -9.25 31.81 0.70
C LYS A 223 -10.40 32.56 1.35
N ASP A 224 -11.33 31.81 1.93
CA ASP A 224 -12.55 32.37 2.53
C ASP A 224 -12.43 32.55 4.05
N ASN A 225 -11.37 32.03 4.68
CA ASN A 225 -11.18 31.98 6.14
C ASN A 225 -12.34 31.29 6.90
N ILE A 226 -12.99 30.32 6.26
CA ILE A 226 -14.14 29.59 6.82
C ILE A 226 -13.74 28.15 7.15
N LEU A 227 -14.09 27.70 8.36
CA LEU A 227 -14.05 26.29 8.75
C LEU A 227 -15.37 25.62 8.37
N SER A 228 -15.33 24.78 7.35
CA SER A 228 -16.49 23.99 6.90
C SER A 228 -16.45 22.59 7.50
N SER A 229 -17.60 21.97 7.68
CA SER A 229 -17.70 20.57 8.12
C SER A 229 -18.68 19.79 7.26
N SER A 230 -18.35 18.56 6.91
CA SER A 230 -19.25 17.60 6.27
C SER A 230 -19.33 16.29 7.08
N ASP A 231 -20.49 15.66 7.04
CA ASP A 231 -20.74 14.35 7.62
C ASP A 231 -20.22 13.27 6.66
N ILE A 232 -19.51 12.27 7.20
CA ILE A 232 -18.86 11.22 6.41
C ILE A 232 -19.20 9.83 6.94
N GLU A 233 -19.51 8.89 6.05
CA GLU A 233 -19.64 7.49 6.42
C GLU A 233 -18.24 6.84 6.48
N ILE A 234 -17.75 6.60 7.70
CA ILE A 234 -16.44 5.96 7.92
C ILE A 234 -16.61 4.44 7.94
N ASP A 235 -16.13 3.78 6.89
CA ASP A 235 -15.89 2.33 6.96
C ASP A 235 -14.74 2.05 7.93
N LYS A 236 -15.02 1.28 8.98
CA LYS A 236 -14.10 0.97 10.08
C LYS A 236 -13.25 -0.28 9.81
N SER A 237 -13.37 -0.91 8.64
CA SER A 237 -12.56 -2.08 8.25
C SER A 237 -11.10 -1.69 7.99
N GLU A 238 -10.12 -2.57 8.27
CA GLU A 238 -8.69 -2.31 8.01
C GLU A 238 -8.37 -2.04 6.53
N SER A 239 -9.14 -2.66 5.62
CA SER A 239 -9.12 -2.41 4.18
C SER A 239 -9.96 -1.19 3.76
N GLY A 240 -10.65 -0.57 4.70
CA GLY A 240 -11.48 0.60 4.47
C GLY A 240 -10.62 1.73 3.94
N ILE A 241 -11.10 2.38 2.88
CA ILE A 241 -10.38 3.44 2.16
C ILE A 241 -9.92 4.57 3.11
N PHE A 242 -10.64 4.74 4.21
CA PHE A 242 -10.29 5.68 5.28
C PHE A 242 -9.00 5.32 6.04
N ASN A 243 -8.79 4.03 6.35
CA ASN A 243 -7.57 3.56 7.00
C ASN A 243 -6.34 3.68 6.08
N ILE A 244 -6.54 3.57 4.76
CA ILE A 244 -5.49 3.83 3.75
C ILE A 244 -5.04 5.30 3.82
N ILE A 245 -5.98 6.25 3.84
CA ILE A 245 -5.69 7.70 3.96
C ILE A 245 -4.98 8.01 5.29
N LEU A 246 -5.47 7.45 6.39
CA LEU A 246 -4.91 7.66 7.72
C LEU A 246 -3.49 7.09 7.87
N SER A 247 -3.21 5.96 7.23
CA SER A 247 -1.87 5.34 7.21
C SER A 247 -0.86 6.20 6.44
N ALA A 248 -1.27 6.80 5.31
CA ALA A 248 -0.44 7.69 4.51
C ALA A 248 -0.09 8.99 5.25
N ILE A 249 -1.05 9.54 6.02
CA ILE A 249 -0.81 10.72 6.88
C ILE A 249 0.10 10.36 8.06
N SER A 250 -0.14 9.22 8.71
CA SER A 250 0.61 8.77 9.90
C SER A 250 2.06 8.37 9.60
N ALA A 251 2.35 7.89 8.39
CA ALA A 251 3.70 7.54 7.94
C ALA A 251 4.62 8.77 7.73
N GLY A 252 4.11 10.00 7.86
CA GLY A 252 4.91 11.22 7.72
C GLY A 252 5.35 11.55 6.29
N GLU A 253 4.85 10.83 5.29
CA GLU A 253 5.17 11.03 3.86
C GLU A 253 4.66 12.37 3.32
N ILE A 254 3.70 12.99 4.01
CA ILE A 254 3.05 14.25 3.60
C ILE A 254 3.72 15.49 4.27
N GLY A 255 4.75 15.29 5.12
CA GLY A 255 5.24 16.32 6.05
C GLY A 255 6.61 16.97 5.79
N LYS A 256 7.36 16.62 4.73
CA LYS A 256 8.74 17.12 4.55
C LYS A 256 9.06 17.70 3.17
N ILE A 257 8.47 18.85 2.83
CA ILE A 257 9.16 19.90 2.04
C ILE A 257 8.63 21.25 2.59
N SER A 258 9.51 22.12 3.09
CA SER A 258 9.21 23.52 3.47
C SER A 258 10.03 24.46 2.59
N ASP A 259 9.66 25.73 2.42
CA ASP A 259 9.95 26.78 3.42
C ASP A 259 9.04 28.03 3.45
N ASP A 260 7.92 28.09 2.72
CA ASP A 260 7.02 29.26 2.78
C ASP A 260 5.88 29.13 3.82
N GLU A 261 5.58 30.25 4.51
CA GLU A 261 4.58 30.37 5.58
C GLU A 261 3.20 29.81 5.17
N GLY A 262 2.76 28.77 5.87
CA GLY A 262 1.45 28.15 5.63
C GLY A 262 1.41 26.63 5.78
N LYS A 263 2.17 26.05 6.72
CA LYS A 263 2.10 24.60 6.95
C LYS A 263 0.68 24.20 7.38
N PRO A 264 -0.01 23.26 6.69
CA PRO A 264 -1.16 22.58 7.27
C PRO A 264 -0.74 21.88 8.55
N LEU A 265 -1.36 22.25 9.65
CA LEU A 265 -1.47 21.38 10.81
C LEU A 265 -2.44 20.26 10.46
N TYR A 266 -1.94 19.15 9.90
CA TYR A 266 -2.66 17.88 9.94
C TYR A 266 -2.67 17.43 11.40
N LYS A 267 -3.64 17.91 12.17
CA LYS A 267 -3.88 17.45 13.53
C LYS A 267 -5.10 16.55 13.48
N ILE A 268 -4.87 15.24 13.55
CA ILE A 268 -5.90 14.30 13.93
C ILE A 268 -6.33 14.71 15.35
N VAL A 269 -7.39 15.51 15.47
CA VAL A 269 -7.98 15.87 16.77
C VAL A 269 -8.99 14.77 17.11
N GLY A 270 -8.44 13.69 17.64
CA GLY A 270 -9.17 12.50 18.06
C GLY A 270 -8.36 11.28 17.71
N GLU A 271 -7.86 10.57 18.71
CA GLU A 271 -7.18 9.29 18.53
C GLU A 271 -7.94 8.43 17.51
N ILE A 272 -7.30 8.19 16.38
CA ILE A 272 -7.53 6.94 15.66
C ILE A 272 -7.10 5.91 16.69
N LYS A 273 -8.01 5.04 17.12
CA LYS A 273 -7.54 3.74 17.59
C LYS A 273 -6.89 3.10 16.37
N SER A 274 -5.64 3.45 16.10
CA SER A 274 -4.73 2.47 15.57
C SER A 274 -4.94 1.25 16.47
N LEU A 275 -4.92 0.07 15.89
CA LEU A 275 -4.38 -1.06 16.65
C LEU A 275 -2.88 -0.81 16.93
N SER A 276 -2.51 0.40 17.40
CA SER A 276 -1.38 0.54 18.30
C SER A 276 -1.74 -0.38 19.44
N SER A 277 -0.89 -1.37 19.63
CA SER A 277 -0.92 -2.29 20.76
C SER A 277 -1.43 -1.50 21.96
N ARG A 278 -2.69 -1.74 22.35
CA ARG A 278 -3.13 -1.34 23.68
C ARG A 278 -2.05 -1.89 24.59
N ASP A 279 -1.40 -1.06 25.40
CA ASP A 279 -0.41 -1.56 26.32
C ASP A 279 -1.07 -2.68 27.12
N PHE A 280 -0.56 -3.89 26.90
CA PHE A 280 -1.20 -5.09 27.35
C PHE A 280 -0.28 -5.87 28.23
N ILE A 281 -0.87 -6.45 29.25
CA ILE A 281 -0.19 -7.35 30.14
C ILE A 281 -0.64 -8.78 29.83
N THR A 282 0.29 -9.71 29.99
CA THR A 282 0.00 -11.14 29.85
C THR A 282 -0.73 -11.65 31.10
N LEU A 283 -1.38 -12.82 31.00
CA LEU A 283 -2.00 -13.47 32.16
C LEU A 283 -1.03 -13.63 33.35
N SER A 284 0.24 -13.96 33.08
CA SER A 284 1.28 -14.09 34.11
C SER A 284 1.59 -12.76 34.80
N THR A 285 1.61 -11.67 34.04
CA THR A 285 1.83 -10.33 34.59
C THR A 285 0.62 -9.88 35.41
N LEU A 286 -0.59 -10.07 34.89
CA LEU A 286 -1.85 -9.81 35.62
C LEU A 286 -1.89 -10.56 36.95
N GLN A 287 -1.52 -11.86 36.95
CA GLN A 287 -1.46 -12.66 38.17
C GLN A 287 -0.45 -12.09 39.18
N THR A 288 0.75 -11.75 38.72
CA THR A 288 1.84 -11.27 39.58
C THR A 288 1.50 -9.92 40.21
N GLU A 289 1.00 -8.97 39.42
CA GLU A 289 0.64 -7.64 39.91
C GLU A 289 -0.61 -7.66 40.80
N THR A 290 -1.61 -8.49 40.47
CA THR A 290 -2.77 -8.70 41.34
C THR A 290 -2.34 -9.33 42.66
N LEU A 291 -1.44 -10.32 42.64
CA LEU A 291 -0.87 -10.89 43.87
C LEU A 291 -0.21 -9.79 44.73
N LYS A 292 0.57 -8.86 44.18
CA LYS A 292 1.20 -7.83 45.02
C LYS A 292 0.19 -6.95 45.79
N ARG A 293 -1.03 -6.78 45.26
CA ARG A 293 -2.03 -5.86 45.81
C ARG A 293 -3.09 -6.53 46.70
N VAL A 294 -3.31 -7.83 46.57
CA VAL A 294 -4.31 -8.55 47.38
C VAL A 294 -3.75 -9.12 48.69
N ASN A 295 -4.62 -9.20 49.69
CA ASN A 295 -4.33 -9.80 50.99
C ASN A 295 -4.42 -11.34 50.98
N TYR A 296 -4.98 -11.94 49.93
CA TYR A 296 -5.23 -13.38 49.84
C TYR A 296 -4.35 -14.09 48.80
N LYS A 297 -3.99 -15.35 49.07
CA LYS A 297 -3.32 -16.24 48.13
C LYS A 297 -4.34 -16.80 47.13
N PHE A 298 -3.98 -16.79 45.85
CA PHE A 298 -4.79 -17.38 44.79
C PHE A 298 -3.91 -18.00 43.69
N THR A 299 -4.50 -18.92 42.95
CA THR A 299 -3.88 -19.65 41.82
C THR A 299 -4.42 -19.15 40.48
N ASN A 300 -3.75 -19.52 39.38
CA ASN A 300 -4.22 -19.20 38.02
C ASN A 300 -5.63 -19.74 37.72
N VAL A 301 -5.99 -20.89 38.27
CA VAL A 301 -7.33 -21.46 38.12
C VAL A 301 -8.37 -20.54 38.77
N GLN A 302 -8.09 -20.08 40.00
CA GLN A 302 -8.97 -19.16 40.72
C GLN A 302 -9.08 -17.81 40.02
N LEU A 303 -7.98 -17.29 39.47
CA LEU A 303 -7.98 -16.06 38.67
C LEU A 303 -8.91 -16.19 37.45
N LYS A 304 -8.88 -17.31 36.73
CA LYS A 304 -9.81 -17.54 35.61
C LYS A 304 -11.27 -17.69 36.05
N THR A 305 -11.53 -18.30 37.21
CA THR A 305 -12.89 -18.35 37.79
C THR A 305 -13.40 -16.96 38.13
N THR A 306 -12.56 -16.04 38.61
CA THR A 306 -12.90 -14.63 38.81
C THR A 306 -13.27 -13.94 37.49
N MET A 307 -12.52 -14.19 36.40
CA MET A 307 -12.84 -13.65 35.07
C MET A 307 -14.20 -14.12 34.56
N LYS A 308 -14.57 -15.38 34.84
CA LYS A 308 -15.89 -15.90 34.51
C LYS A 308 -16.98 -15.22 35.34
N HIS A 309 -16.75 -15.01 36.63
CA HIS A 309 -17.69 -14.30 37.50
C HIS A 309 -17.94 -12.85 37.05
N LEU A 310 -16.89 -12.17 36.60
CA LEU A 310 -16.96 -10.81 36.04
C LEU A 310 -17.59 -10.76 34.63
N GLY A 311 -17.96 -11.91 34.04
CA GLY A 311 -18.55 -11.98 32.71
C GLY A 311 -17.57 -11.71 31.56
N TRP A 312 -16.27 -11.69 31.83
CA TRP A 312 -15.20 -11.43 30.86
C TRP A 312 -14.99 -12.60 29.91
N VAL A 313 -15.13 -13.82 30.44
CA VAL A 313 -15.00 -15.07 29.70
C VAL A 313 -16.22 -15.96 29.92
N ASN A 314 -16.60 -16.71 28.88
CA ASN A 314 -17.75 -17.62 28.95
C ASN A 314 -17.43 -18.92 29.71
N ASN A 315 -16.15 -19.31 29.75
CA ASN A 315 -15.68 -20.53 30.39
C ASN A 315 -14.40 -20.25 31.20
N GLU A 316 -14.31 -20.77 32.42
CA GLU A 316 -13.14 -20.65 33.30
C GLU A 316 -11.92 -21.46 32.81
N ASN A 317 -12.14 -22.48 31.97
CA ASN A 317 -11.09 -23.33 31.41
C ASN A 317 -10.63 -22.89 30.01
N PHE A 318 -10.76 -21.60 29.67
CA PHE A 318 -10.38 -21.11 28.35
C PHE A 318 -8.87 -21.24 28.06
N LYS A 319 -8.54 -21.51 26.79
CA LYS A 319 -7.17 -21.50 26.29
C LYS A 319 -6.70 -20.06 26.12
N VAL A 320 -5.51 -19.75 26.62
CA VAL A 320 -4.92 -18.40 26.56
C VAL A 320 -4.25 -18.17 25.20
N GLU A 321 -3.68 -19.22 24.62
CA GLU A 321 -3.08 -19.21 23.28
C GLU A 321 -4.05 -19.88 22.31
N ASN A 322 -4.26 -19.22 21.17
CA ASN A 322 -5.24 -19.56 20.14
C ASN A 322 -6.62 -19.91 20.75
N PRO A 323 -7.25 -18.96 21.48
CA PRO A 323 -8.59 -19.16 22.00
C PRO A 323 -9.59 -19.39 20.85
N PRO A 324 -10.55 -20.33 20.98
CA PRO A 324 -11.66 -20.45 20.04
C PRO A 324 -12.47 -19.15 19.94
N GLU A 325 -13.08 -18.93 18.77
CA GLU A 325 -14.05 -17.85 18.58
C GLU A 325 -15.17 -17.93 19.64
N ASN A 326 -15.60 -16.78 20.17
CA ASN A 326 -16.58 -16.64 21.27
C ASN A 326 -16.10 -17.04 22.67
N THR A 327 -14.79 -17.15 22.89
CA THR A 327 -14.24 -17.35 24.25
C THR A 327 -14.45 -16.12 25.15
N LEU A 328 -14.29 -14.93 24.59
CA LEU A 328 -14.37 -13.65 25.30
C LEU A 328 -15.73 -12.98 25.06
N ASN A 329 -16.20 -12.23 26.05
CA ASN A 329 -17.39 -11.40 25.90
C ASN A 329 -17.02 -10.02 25.33
N PRO A 330 -17.52 -9.64 24.13
CA PRO A 330 -17.17 -8.37 23.48
C PRO A 330 -17.50 -7.12 24.31
N LYS A 331 -18.45 -7.22 25.25
CA LYS A 331 -18.86 -6.11 26.13
C LYS A 331 -17.76 -5.68 27.11
N HIS A 332 -16.76 -6.53 27.36
CA HIS A 332 -15.66 -6.27 28.31
C HIS A 332 -14.31 -6.06 27.62
N ASN A 333 -14.31 -5.65 26.35
CA ASN A 333 -13.12 -5.37 25.55
C ASN A 333 -12.23 -4.23 26.11
N ASN A 334 -12.59 -3.58 27.22
CA ASN A 334 -11.71 -2.63 27.91
C ASN A 334 -10.75 -3.33 28.90
N PHE A 335 -11.05 -4.57 29.30
CA PHE A 335 -10.28 -5.32 30.29
C PHE A 335 -9.58 -6.55 29.70
N ILE A 336 -10.17 -7.19 28.69
CA ILE A 336 -9.69 -8.43 28.09
C ILE A 336 -9.95 -8.44 26.58
N TRP A 337 -8.96 -8.86 25.78
CA TRP A 337 -9.12 -9.06 24.34
C TRP A 337 -8.12 -10.09 23.79
N VAL A 338 -8.23 -10.40 22.50
CA VAL A 338 -7.29 -11.27 21.77
C VAL A 338 -6.38 -10.40 20.92
N GLU A 339 -5.06 -10.59 21.05
CA GLU A 339 -4.04 -9.85 20.32
C GLU A 339 -3.21 -10.81 19.44
N SER A 340 -2.81 -10.35 18.24
CA SER A 340 -1.95 -11.11 17.33
C SER A 340 -0.48 -10.83 17.65
N LEU A 341 0.24 -11.83 18.13
CA LEU A 341 1.66 -11.70 18.52
C LEU A 341 2.62 -12.04 17.38
N ASP A 342 2.19 -12.85 16.41
CA ASP A 342 2.97 -13.26 15.25
C ASP A 342 2.03 -13.42 14.04
N THR A 343 2.10 -12.45 13.13
CA THR A 343 1.28 -12.40 11.91
C THR A 343 1.65 -13.46 10.88
N ILE A 344 2.86 -14.03 10.93
CA ILE A 344 3.34 -15.07 10.01
C ILE A 344 2.93 -16.46 10.50
N LYS A 345 2.89 -16.67 11.82
CA LYS A 345 2.49 -17.95 12.43
C LYS A 345 1.03 -18.02 12.87
N HIS A 346 0.25 -16.94 12.67
CA HIS A 346 -1.14 -16.81 13.12
C HIS A 346 -1.32 -17.13 14.62
N VAL A 347 -0.41 -16.65 15.47
CA VAL A 347 -0.47 -16.89 16.93
C VAL A 347 -1.22 -15.75 17.60
N ASN A 348 -2.40 -16.10 18.12
CA ASN A 348 -3.28 -15.19 18.84
C ASN A 348 -3.25 -15.49 20.34
N LYS A 349 -3.20 -14.48 21.19
CA LYS A 349 -3.16 -14.65 22.65
C LYS A 349 -4.17 -13.75 23.36
N VAL A 350 -4.77 -14.27 24.44
CA VAL A 350 -5.60 -13.46 25.33
C VAL A 350 -4.70 -12.55 26.17
N VAL A 351 -4.97 -11.26 26.11
CA VAL A 351 -4.22 -10.21 26.81
C VAL A 351 -5.18 -9.30 27.59
N PHE A 352 -4.62 -8.51 28.51
CA PHE A 352 -5.37 -7.73 29.48
C PHE A 352 -4.88 -6.28 29.55
N SER A 353 -5.76 -5.37 29.97
CA SER A 353 -5.36 -4.00 30.32
C SER A 353 -4.83 -3.94 31.75
N GLU A 354 -4.11 -2.87 32.08
CA GLU A 354 -3.67 -2.60 33.46
C GLU A 354 -4.87 -2.42 34.42
N GLU A 355 -5.95 -1.79 33.97
CA GLU A 355 -7.18 -1.57 34.75
C GLU A 355 -7.85 -2.89 35.18
N ALA A 356 -7.57 -3.99 34.48
CA ALA A 356 -8.04 -5.31 34.89
C ALA A 356 -7.51 -5.70 36.28
N ILE A 357 -6.32 -5.24 36.69
CA ILE A 357 -5.72 -5.56 38.00
C ILE A 357 -6.64 -5.09 39.14
N GLU A 358 -7.15 -3.85 39.07
CA GLU A 358 -7.99 -3.29 40.15
C GLU A 358 -9.29 -4.06 40.31
N LYS A 359 -9.94 -4.42 39.20
CA LYS A 359 -11.16 -5.22 39.21
C LYS A 359 -10.94 -6.63 39.77
N MET A 360 -9.77 -7.22 39.54
CA MET A 360 -9.43 -8.51 40.13
C MET A 360 -9.16 -8.39 41.64
N VAL A 361 -8.50 -7.32 42.08
CA VAL A 361 -8.26 -7.03 43.51
C VAL A 361 -9.58 -6.87 44.27
N GLU A 362 -10.52 -6.06 43.75
CA GLU A 362 -11.83 -5.83 44.36
C GLU A 362 -12.58 -7.14 44.69
N ILE A 363 -12.53 -8.12 43.78
CA ILE A 363 -13.23 -9.39 43.95
C ILE A 363 -12.44 -10.38 44.82
N ILE A 364 -11.11 -10.42 44.67
CA ILE A 364 -10.26 -11.35 45.42
C ILE A 364 -10.14 -10.95 46.90
N ASP A 365 -10.13 -9.66 47.23
CA ASP A 365 -10.08 -9.20 48.63
C ASP A 365 -11.45 -9.20 49.32
N ASN A 366 -12.54 -9.35 48.56
CA ASN A 366 -13.88 -9.46 49.13
C ASN A 366 -14.15 -10.89 49.62
N GLN A 367 -13.87 -11.13 50.91
CA GLN A 367 -14.08 -12.42 51.58
C GLN A 367 -15.52 -12.96 51.44
N THR A 368 -16.52 -12.10 51.37
CA THR A 368 -17.93 -12.52 51.26
C THR A 368 -18.23 -13.27 49.96
N LEU A 369 -17.45 -12.98 48.90
CA LEU A 369 -17.60 -13.59 47.59
C LEU A 369 -16.83 -14.91 47.43
N HIS A 370 -15.93 -15.26 48.36
CA HIS A 370 -15.03 -16.40 48.18
C HIS A 370 -15.75 -17.74 48.10
N LYS A 371 -16.75 -17.96 48.97
CA LYS A 371 -17.57 -19.19 48.94
C LYS A 371 -18.39 -19.29 47.67
N THR A 372 -18.88 -18.16 47.15
CA THR A 372 -19.70 -18.10 45.94
C THR A 372 -18.86 -18.34 44.69
N ILE A 373 -17.67 -17.75 44.61
CA ILE A 373 -16.83 -17.77 43.40
C ILE A 373 -15.89 -18.99 43.41
N TYR A 374 -15.19 -19.25 44.51
CA TYR A 374 -14.14 -20.27 44.57
C TYR A 374 -14.57 -21.56 45.27
N LYS A 375 -15.81 -21.64 45.77
CA LYS A 375 -16.35 -22.74 46.59
C LYS A 375 -15.60 -22.99 47.90
N ARG A 376 -14.64 -22.13 48.25
CA ARG A 376 -13.82 -22.16 49.47
C ARG A 376 -13.30 -20.75 49.79
N ASN A 377 -12.96 -20.51 51.05
CA ASN A 377 -12.29 -19.28 51.44
C ASN A 377 -10.83 -19.31 50.95
N LEU A 378 -10.34 -18.17 50.45
CA LEU A 378 -8.91 -18.04 50.12
C LEU A 378 -8.11 -17.85 51.41
N GLU A 379 -6.86 -18.32 51.41
CA GLU A 379 -5.95 -18.16 52.54
C GLU A 379 -5.34 -16.76 52.55
N LEU A 380 -5.17 -16.14 53.72
CA LEU A 380 -4.45 -14.88 53.85
C LEU A 380 -2.96 -15.06 53.54
N LYS A 381 -2.36 -14.03 52.95
CA LYS A 381 -0.91 -13.90 52.87
C LYS A 381 -0.39 -13.61 54.28
N LYS A 382 0.67 -14.33 54.64
CA LYS A 382 1.39 -14.06 55.89
C LYS A 382 2.33 -12.90 55.68
#